data_AF-A0A2I1FBE1-F1
#
_entry.id   AF-A0A2I1FBE1-F1
#
_cell.length_a   1.000
_cell.length_b   1.000
_cell.length_c   1.000
_cell.angle_alpha   90.00
_cell.angle_beta   90.00
_cell.angle_gamma   90.00
#
_symmetry.space_group_name_H-M   'P 1'
#
loop_
_entity.id
_entity.type
_entity.pdbx_description
1 polymer ?
#
loop_
_entity_poly.entity_id
_entity_poly.type
_entity_poly.pdbx_seq_one_letter_code
_entity_poly.pdbx_strand_id
1 'polypeptide(L)'
;MYIHVFDLHNSNNYNYNSTNNSVILEPDPNRPICFDENFKTDDDIIYGSKYKFNQSIEILINNSNSTRLAKKNQKNGMKKIPRRQNAWILYRRDKSLNSEFVGL
;
A
#
# COMPACT_ATOMS: atom_id res chain seq x y z
N MET A 1 -8.46 34.49 -10.15
CA MET A 1 -8.44 33.04 -9.83
C MET A 1 -7.68 32.35 -10.94
N TYR A 2 -6.38 32.10 -10.72
CA TYR A 2 -5.51 31.48 -11.72
C TYR A 2 -5.63 29.96 -11.61
N ILE A 3 -5.99 29.30 -12.71
CA ILE A 3 -5.92 27.84 -12.84
C ILE A 3 -4.58 27.53 -13.51
N HIS A 4 -3.67 26.88 -12.79
CA HIS A 4 -2.48 26.29 -13.39
C HIS A 4 -2.90 25.02 -14.14
N VAL A 5 -2.94 25.11 -15.45
CA VAL A 5 -3.00 23.97 -16.36
C VAL A 5 -1.56 23.48 -16.52
N PHE A 6 -1.29 22.22 -16.18
CA PHE A 6 0.00 21.61 -16.42
C PHE A 6 0.00 21.01 -17.83
N ASP A 7 0.68 21.68 -18.76
CA ASP A 7 0.91 21.17 -20.11
C ASP A 7 1.91 20.01 -20.06
N LEU A 8 1.42 18.82 -20.40
CA LEU A 8 2.18 17.57 -20.38
C LEU A 8 2.69 17.24 -21.78
N HIS A 9 3.54 18.10 -22.34
CA HIS A 9 4.31 17.77 -23.53
C HIS A 9 5.77 18.19 -23.34
N ASN A 10 6.51 17.37 -22.58
CA ASN A 10 7.96 17.35 -22.68
C ASN A 10 8.43 15.90 -22.80
N SER A 11 8.39 15.39 -24.03
CA SER A 11 8.97 14.09 -24.40
C SER A 11 10.49 14.23 -24.46
N ASN A 12 11.16 14.09 -23.32
CA ASN A 12 12.60 13.87 -23.30
C ASN A 12 12.87 12.37 -23.46
N ASN A 13 13.18 11.96 -24.70
CA ASN A 13 13.69 10.63 -25.01
C ASN A 13 15.09 10.47 -24.42
N TYR A 14 15.21 9.81 -23.28
CA TYR A 14 16.49 9.30 -22.79
C TYR A 14 16.62 7.82 -23.15
N ASN A 15 17.48 7.58 -24.13
CA ASN A 15 17.79 6.26 -24.66
C ASN A 15 18.76 5.56 -23.70
N TYR A 16 18.24 4.72 -22.79
CA TYR A 16 19.07 3.89 -21.94
C TYR A 16 19.42 2.60 -22.68
N ASN A 17 20.64 2.55 -23.21
CA ASN A 17 21.25 1.31 -23.69
C ASN A 17 21.41 0.36 -22.49
N SER A 18 20.58 -0.68 -22.47
CA SER A 18 20.66 -1.81 -21.54
C SER A 18 22.01 -2.51 -21.68
N THR A 19 22.86 -2.39 -20.66
CA THR A 19 23.99 -3.29 -20.47
C THR A 19 23.88 -3.87 -19.06
N ASN A 20 23.51 -5.15 -19.02
CA ASN A 20 23.26 -5.93 -17.82
C ASN A 20 24.49 -5.97 -16.92
N ASN A 21 24.40 -5.33 -15.74
CA ASN A 21 25.13 -5.64 -14.51
C ASN A 21 24.38 -4.95 -13.37
N SER A 22 23.54 -5.69 -12.63
CA SER A 22 22.67 -5.14 -11.59
C SER A 22 23.46 -4.78 -10.33
N VAL A 23 24.23 -3.69 -10.38
CA VAL A 23 24.68 -2.98 -9.18
C VAL A 23 23.51 -2.09 -8.75
N ILE A 24 22.84 -2.46 -7.65
CA ILE A 24 21.81 -1.61 -7.06
C ILE A 24 22.54 -0.43 -6.41
N LEU A 25 22.53 0.73 -7.06
CA LEU A 25 23.07 1.96 -6.49
C LEU A 25 22.11 2.48 -5.42
N GLU A 26 22.67 2.92 -4.28
CA GLU A 26 21.87 3.56 -3.22
C GLU A 26 21.21 4.84 -3.76
N PRO A 27 19.94 5.10 -3.40
CA PRO A 27 19.22 6.28 -3.87
C PRO A 27 19.83 7.57 -3.29
N ASP A 28 19.99 8.59 -4.14
CA ASP A 28 20.49 9.92 -3.73
C ASP A 28 19.55 10.56 -2.69
N PRO A 29 20.04 10.93 -1.49
CA PRO A 29 19.21 11.51 -0.43
C PRO A 29 18.59 12.87 -0.79
N ASN A 30 19.15 13.60 -1.76
CA ASN A 30 18.64 14.90 -2.20
C ASN A 30 17.63 14.80 -3.34
N ARG A 31 17.42 13.59 -3.88
CA ARG A 31 16.49 13.35 -4.98
C ARG A 31 15.23 12.68 -4.45
N PRO A 32 14.02 13.16 -4.82
CA PRO A 32 12.79 12.46 -4.45
C PRO A 32 12.80 11.05 -5.06
N ILE A 33 12.50 10.06 -4.24
CA ILE A 33 12.27 8.69 -4.70
C ILE A 33 10.91 8.70 -5.40
N CYS A 34 10.93 8.70 -6.74
CA CYS A 34 9.74 8.48 -7.55
C CYS A 34 9.52 6.98 -7.70
N PHE A 35 8.32 6.50 -7.35
CA PHE A 35 7.90 5.13 -7.64
C PHE A 35 7.57 4.91 -9.13
N ASP A 36 7.75 5.96 -9.95
CA ASP A 36 7.22 6.08 -11.31
C ASP A 36 8.08 5.39 -12.38
N GLU A 37 9.32 4.98 -12.07
CA GLU A 37 10.23 4.41 -13.07
C GLU A 37 9.80 3.00 -13.54
N ASN A 38 8.91 2.35 -12.79
CA ASN A 38 8.18 1.15 -13.21
C ASN A 38 6.80 1.21 -12.56
N PHE A 39 5.74 1.53 -13.32
CA PHE A 39 4.36 1.59 -12.84
C PHE A 39 3.93 0.24 -12.23
N LYS A 40 4.20 0.05 -10.95
CA LYS A 40 3.69 -1.06 -10.16
C LYS A 40 2.35 -0.63 -9.58
N THR A 41 1.35 -1.45 -9.79
CA THR A 41 0.06 -1.29 -9.12
C THR A 41 0.25 -1.46 -7.61
N ASP A 42 -0.66 -0.91 -6.80
CA ASP A 42 -0.69 -1.18 -5.35
C ASP A 42 -0.60 -2.69 -5.05
N ASP A 43 -1.30 -3.51 -5.83
CA ASP A 43 -1.24 -4.97 -5.76
C ASP A 43 0.17 -5.51 -6.05
N ASP A 44 0.84 -5.01 -7.09
CA ASP A 44 2.21 -5.42 -7.44
C ASP A 44 3.21 -5.09 -6.32
N ILE A 45 3.00 -3.99 -5.62
CA ILE A 45 3.81 -3.57 -4.47
C ILE A 45 3.58 -4.52 -3.30
N ILE A 46 2.31 -4.79 -2.97
CA ILE A 46 1.94 -5.58 -1.80
C ILE A 46 2.30 -7.06 -1.99
N TYR A 47 1.86 -7.66 -3.10
CA TYR A 47 2.10 -9.09 -3.40
C TYR A 47 3.52 -9.36 -3.90
N GLY A 48 4.24 -8.35 -4.40
CA GLY A 48 5.66 -8.45 -4.74
C GLY A 48 6.62 -8.25 -3.56
N SER A 49 6.11 -7.92 -2.37
CA SER A 49 6.95 -7.65 -1.20
C SER A 49 7.62 -8.94 -0.68
N LYS A 50 8.85 -8.81 -0.16
CA LYS A 50 9.55 -9.90 0.54
C LYS A 50 9.11 -10.05 2.00
N TYR A 51 8.21 -9.18 2.48
CA TYR A 51 7.77 -9.20 3.87
C TYR A 51 6.84 -10.39 4.11
N LYS A 52 7.13 -11.15 5.17
CA LYS A 52 6.34 -12.33 5.56
C LYS A 52 5.27 -11.88 6.55
N PHE A 53 4.05 -11.71 6.06
CA PHE A 53 2.88 -11.51 6.91
C PHE A 53 2.52 -12.80 7.66
N ASN A 54 2.05 -12.66 8.89
CA ASN A 54 1.51 -13.76 9.70
C ASN A 54 0.05 -14.06 9.33
N GLN A 55 -0.68 -13.05 8.85
CA GLN A 55 -2.05 -13.19 8.31
C GLN A 55 -2.01 -13.03 6.78
N SER A 56 -3.00 -13.59 6.08
CA SER A 56 -3.19 -13.29 4.66
C SER A 56 -3.50 -11.79 4.46
N ILE A 57 -3.01 -11.25 3.34
CA ILE A 57 -3.18 -9.84 2.97
C ILE A 57 -4.66 -9.49 2.85
N GLU A 58 -5.47 -10.38 2.27
CA GLU A 58 -6.91 -10.15 2.10
C GLU A 58 -7.62 -9.98 3.45
N ILE A 59 -7.24 -10.75 4.47
CA ILE A 59 -7.83 -10.64 5.81
C ILE A 59 -7.40 -9.34 6.52
N LEU A 60 -6.18 -8.86 6.25
CA LEU A 60 -5.69 -7.61 6.82
C LEU A 60 -6.41 -6.40 6.23
N ILE A 61 -6.58 -6.36 4.91
CA ILE A 61 -7.19 -5.22 4.21
C ILE A 61 -8.72 -5.22 4.25
N ASN A 62 -9.35 -6.38 4.40
CA ASN A 62 -10.80 -6.48 4.41
C ASN A 62 -11.43 -5.92 5.69
N ASN A 63 -12.62 -5.34 5.52
CA ASN A 63 -13.39 -4.80 6.63
C ASN A 63 -13.85 -5.90 7.58
N SER A 64 -13.68 -5.67 8.89
CA SER A 64 -14.19 -6.60 9.90
C SER A 64 -15.71 -6.50 10.05
N ASN A 65 -16.37 -7.65 9.98
CA ASN A 65 -17.80 -7.81 10.22
C ASN A 65 -18.16 -7.78 11.72
N SER A 66 -17.18 -7.87 12.63
CA SER A 66 -17.43 -7.89 14.07
C SER A 66 -17.60 -6.49 14.69
N THR A 67 -17.26 -5.44 13.94
CA THR A 67 -17.30 -4.07 14.45
C THR A 67 -18.73 -3.60 14.75
N ARG A 68 -18.88 -2.69 15.72
CA ARG A 68 -20.18 -2.07 16.04
C ARG A 68 -20.84 -1.44 14.81
N LEU A 69 -20.04 -0.83 13.95
CA LEU A 69 -20.53 -0.22 12.71
C LEU A 69 -21.05 -1.27 11.73
N ALA A 70 -20.30 -2.36 11.51
CA ALA A 70 -20.74 -3.46 10.65
C ALA A 70 -22.06 -4.07 11.13
N LYS A 71 -22.18 -4.34 12.44
CA LYS A 71 -23.43 -4.83 13.04
C LYS A 71 -24.60 -3.86 12.86
N LYS A 72 -24.38 -2.55 13.07
CA LYS A 72 -25.42 -1.52 12.89
C LYS A 72 -25.86 -1.41 11.42
N ASN A 73 -24.91 -1.47 10.50
CA ASN A 73 -25.15 -1.43 9.06
C ASN A 73 -25.99 -2.62 8.60
N GLN A 74 -25.63 -3.82 9.06
CA GLN A 74 -26.39 -5.04 8.79
C GLN A 74 -27.82 -4.93 9.32
N LYS A 75 -28.01 -4.48 10.56
CA LYS A 75 -29.34 -4.30 11.17
C LYS A 75 -30.22 -3.31 10.40
N ASN A 76 -29.62 -2.25 9.86
CA ASN A 76 -30.35 -1.17 9.19
C ASN A 76 -30.41 -1.33 7.66
N GLY A 77 -29.88 -2.43 7.10
CA GLY A 77 -29.78 -2.61 5.64
C GLY A 77 -28.88 -1.58 4.93
N MET A 78 -28.00 -0.89 5.67
CA MET A 78 -27.14 0.16 5.14
C MET A 78 -25.80 -0.41 4.70
N LYS A 79 -25.34 -0.07 3.48
CA LYS A 79 -24.01 -0.46 2.98
C LYS A 79 -22.94 0.58 3.27
N LYS A 80 -22.79 1.00 4.53
CA LYS A 80 -21.76 1.98 4.90
C LYS A 80 -20.41 1.30 5.11
N ILE A 81 -19.45 1.60 4.25
CA ILE A 81 -18.11 1.04 4.37
C ILE A 81 -17.43 1.61 5.64
N PRO A 82 -16.85 0.76 6.53
CA PRO A 82 -16.05 1.24 7.65
C PRO A 82 -14.87 2.09 7.20
N ARG A 83 -14.32 2.91 8.11
CA ARG A 83 -13.07 3.63 7.82
C ARG A 83 -11.95 2.64 7.57
N ARG A 84 -11.10 2.94 6.59
CA ARG A 84 -9.87 2.18 6.32
C ARG A 84 -9.01 2.14 7.57
N GLN A 85 -8.36 1.00 7.79
CA GLN A 85 -7.41 0.82 8.89
C GLN A 85 -6.10 1.53 8.54
N ASN A 86 -5.49 2.21 9.50
CA ASN A 86 -4.16 2.80 9.31
C ASN A 86 -3.08 1.70 9.39
N ALA A 87 -1.85 2.03 8.96
CA ALA A 87 -0.73 1.09 8.95
C ALA A 87 -0.44 0.47 10.33
N TRP A 88 -0.56 1.25 11.42
CA TRP A 88 -0.33 0.77 12.77
C TRP A 88 -1.33 -0.32 13.21
N ILE A 89 -2.61 -0.14 12.87
CA ILE A 89 -3.65 -1.14 13.17
C ILE A 89 -3.42 -2.42 12.36
N LEU A 90 -3.02 -2.30 11.10
CA LEU A 90 -2.68 -3.46 10.26
C LEU A 90 -1.49 -4.23 10.85
N TYR A 91 -0.43 -3.53 11.26
CA TYR A 91 0.72 -4.12 11.93
C TYR A 91 0.32 -4.87 13.20
N ARG A 92 -0.48 -4.25 14.08
CA ARG A 92 -0.94 -4.90 15.31
C ARG A 92 -1.76 -6.16 15.04
N ARG A 93 -2.66 -6.13 14.06
CA ARG A 93 -3.46 -7.32 13.67
C ARG A 93 -2.56 -8.45 13.21
N ASP A 94 -1.61 -8.16 12.34
CA ASP A 94 -0.64 -9.13 11.83
C ASP A 94 0.21 -9.74 12.97
N LYS A 95 0.73 -8.90 13.86
CA LYS A 95 1.59 -9.37 14.97
C LYS A 95 0.85 -10.08 16.09
N SER A 96 -0.41 -9.74 16.36
CA SER A 96 -1.21 -10.39 17.42
C SER A 96 -1.44 -11.89 17.22
N LEU A 97 -1.21 -12.41 16.00
CA LEU A 97 -1.33 -13.84 15.69
C LEU A 97 -0.08 -14.63 16.04
N ASN A 98 1.05 -13.95 16.23
CA ASN A 98 2.26 -14.59 16.69
C ASN A 98 2.09 -14.96 18.17
N SER A 99 2.48 -16.19 18.53
CA SER A 99 2.33 -16.76 19.88
C SER A 99 3.00 -15.91 20.95
N GLU A 100 4.04 -15.16 20.58
CA GLU A 100 4.74 -14.19 21.44
C GLU A 100 3.82 -13.08 21.99
N PHE A 101 2.68 -12.81 21.34
CA PHE A 101 1.78 -11.72 21.71
C PHE A 101 0.38 -12.19 22.15
N VAL A 102 0.18 -13.49 22.34
CA VAL A 102 -1.11 -14.03 22.80
C VAL A 102 -1.28 -13.73 24.29
N GLY A 103 -2.25 -12.87 24.64
CA GLY A 103 -2.63 -12.59 26.03
C GLY A 103 -2.11 -11.27 26.62
N LEU A 104 -1.48 -10.41 25.83
CA LEU A 104 -1.18 -9.00 26.15
C LEU A 104 -2.33 -8.08 25.70
#